data_AF-A0A9X3UKG9-F1
#
_entry.id   AF-A0A9X3UKG9-F1
#
_cell.length_a   1.000
_cell.length_b   1.000
_cell.length_c   1.000
_cell.angle_alpha   90.00
_cell.angle_beta   90.00
_cell.angle_gamma   90.00
#
_symmetry.space_group_name_H-M   'P 1'
#
loop_
_entity.id
_entity.type
_entity.pdbx_description
1 polymer ?
#
loop_
_entity_poly.entity_id
_entity_poly.type
_entity_poly.pdbx_seq_one_letter_code
_entity_poly.pdbx_strand_id
1 'polypeptide(L)' 'MSKGRRSAFCKEEVLDKLRVGRDGAMMVCAGAQPFKDRYNKANAILRSIDDLTEDLTGDREYFWVKPHG' A
#
# COMPACT_ATOMS: atom_id res chain seq x y z
N MET A 1 -16.97 15.31 -30.20
CA MET A 1 -15.82 15.22 -29.27
C MET A 1 -16.25 14.46 -28.03
N SER A 2 -15.98 13.16 -27.99
CA SER A 2 -16.19 12.31 -26.82
C SER A 2 -15.18 12.74 -25.74
N LYS A 3 -15.67 13.43 -24.71
CA LYS A 3 -14.92 13.68 -23.47
C LYS A 3 -14.46 12.33 -22.95
N GLY A 4 -13.15 12.09 -22.96
CA GLY A 4 -12.56 10.86 -22.46
C GLY A 4 -13.11 10.56 -21.08
N ARG A 5 -13.68 9.37 -20.90
CA ARG A 5 -13.88 8.78 -19.58
C ARG A 5 -12.50 8.72 -18.94
N ARG A 6 -12.14 9.72 -18.11
CA ARG A 6 -11.23 9.43 -17.00
C ARG A 6 -11.95 8.33 -16.25
N SER A 7 -11.41 7.11 -16.34
CA SER A 7 -11.87 6.00 -15.53
C SER A 7 -11.89 6.50 -14.09
N ALA A 8 -13.07 6.78 -13.55
CA ALA A 8 -13.23 6.95 -12.11
C ALA A 8 -13.00 5.55 -11.57
N PHE A 9 -11.76 5.28 -11.15
CA PHE A 9 -11.43 4.00 -10.55
C PHE A 9 -12.28 3.81 -9.30
N CYS A 10 -12.73 2.59 -9.03
CA CYS A 10 -13.44 2.28 -7.81
C CYS A 10 -12.44 2.38 -6.65
N LYS A 11 -12.54 3.44 -5.84
CA LYS A 11 -11.62 3.71 -4.73
C LYS A 11 -11.53 2.51 -3.78
N GLU A 12 -12.66 1.90 -3.44
CA GLU A 12 -12.73 0.74 -2.55
C GLU A 12 -11.98 -0.46 -3.13
N GLU A 13 -12.19 -0.78 -4.41
CA GLU A 13 -11.50 -1.87 -5.10
C GLU A 13 -9.98 -1.65 -5.15
N VAL A 14 -9.54 -0.40 -5.32
CA VAL A 14 -8.12 -0.04 -5.27
C VAL A 14 -7.57 -0.23 -3.86
N LEU A 15 -8.27 0.27 -2.83
CA LEU A 15 -7.85 0.13 -1.44
C LEU A 15 -7.74 -1.34 -1.01
N ASP A 16 -8.66 -2.20 -1.43
CA ASP A 16 -8.57 -3.64 -1.16
C ASP A 16 -7.32 -4.28 -1.78
N LYS A 17 -6.98 -3.92 -3.02
CA LYS A 17 -5.76 -4.40 -3.68
C LYS A 17 -4.50 -3.87 -3.01
N LEU A 18 -4.50 -2.61 -2.59
CA LEU A 18 -3.40 -1.99 -1.86
C LEU A 18 -3.18 -2.67 -0.50
N ARG A 19 -4.24 -2.99 0.23
CA ARG A 19 -4.18 -3.74 1.49
C ARG A 19 -3.48 -5.08 1.32
N VAL A 20 -3.89 -5.87 0.34
CA VAL A 20 -3.28 -7.18 0.04
C VAL A 20 -1.80 -7.03 -0.33
N GLY A 21 -1.46 -6.04 -1.15
CA GLY A 21 -0.08 -5.75 -1.52
C GLY A 21 0.79 -5.35 -0.32
N ARG A 22 0.23 -4.55 0.59
CA ARG A 22 0.89 -4.12 1.82
C ARG A 22 1.17 -5.29 2.76
N ASP A 23 0.18 -6.15 2.96
CA ASP A 23 0.32 -7.35 3.79
C ASP A 23 1.41 -8.28 3.23
N GLY A 24 1.42 -8.49 1.91
CA GLY A 24 2.46 -9.28 1.25
C GLY A 24 3.87 -8.69 1.42
N ALA A 25 4.02 -7.37 1.24
CA ALA A 25 5.29 -6.69 1.43
C ALA A 25 5.75 -6.74 2.90
N MET A 26 4.81 -6.63 3.85
CA MET A 26 5.09 -6.76 5.29
C MET A 26 5.60 -8.17 5.62
N MET A 27 4.99 -9.22 5.08
CA MET A 27 5.45 -10.61 5.26
C MET A 27 6.88 -10.80 4.73
N VAL A 28 7.21 -10.20 3.59
CA VAL A 28 8.57 -10.23 3.05
C VAL A 28 9.55 -9.51 3.98
N CYS A 29 9.19 -8.34 4.51
CA CYS A 29 10.00 -7.64 5.50
C CYS A 29 10.22 -8.46 6.77
N ALA A 30 9.18 -9.13 7.27
CA ALA A 30 9.25 -9.97 8.47
C ALA A 30 10.16 -11.20 8.29
N GLY A 31 10.21 -11.78 7.08
CA GLY A 31 11.03 -12.95 6.77
C GLY A 31 12.42 -12.65 6.16
N ALA A 32 12.72 -11.40 5.82
CA ALA A 32 13.99 -11.03 5.19
C ALA A 32 15.00 -10.49 6.20
N GLN A 33 16.30 -10.74 5.96
CA GLN A 33 17.35 -10.08 6.72
C GLN A 33 17.28 -8.57 6.49
N PRO A 34 17.25 -7.74 7.56
CA PRO A 34 17.23 -6.29 7.43
C PRO A 34 18.38 -5.76 6.56
N PHE A 35 18.13 -4.66 5.87
CA PHE A 35 19.09 -3.96 5.00
C PHE A 35 19.61 -4.74 3.79
N LYS A 36 19.12 -5.97 3.54
CA LYS A 36 19.38 -6.71 2.30
C LYS A 36 18.39 -6.31 1.20
N ASP A 37 18.76 -6.55 -0.04
CA ASP A 37 18.00 -6.15 -1.23
C ASP A 37 16.51 -6.51 -1.17
N ARG A 38 16.19 -7.72 -0.72
CA ARG A 38 14.80 -8.18 -0.61
C ARG A 38 14.01 -7.36 0.42
N TYR A 39 14.61 -7.11 1.58
CA TYR A 39 14.02 -6.25 2.61
C TYR A 39 13.85 -4.82 2.09
N ASN A 40 14.90 -4.24 1.48
CA ASN A 40 14.86 -2.88 0.97
C ASN A 40 13.79 -2.69 -0.11
N LYS A 41 13.64 -3.66 -1.02
CA LYS A 41 12.59 -3.66 -2.05
C LYS A 41 11.19 -3.77 -1.45
N ALA A 42 10.99 -4.69 -0.50
CA ALA A 42 9.70 -4.82 0.18
C ALA A 42 9.34 -3.57 0.98
N ASN A 43 10.31 -2.97 1.68
CA ASN A 43 10.14 -1.73 2.41
C ASN A 43 9.83 -0.54 1.50
N ALA A 44 10.43 -0.48 0.30
CA ALA A 44 10.09 0.53 -0.70
C ALA A 44 8.63 0.38 -1.17
N ILE A 45 8.17 -0.86 -1.42
CA ILE A 45 6.78 -1.13 -1.79
C ILE A 45 5.82 -0.69 -0.67
N LEU A 46 6.13 -0.99 0.60
CA LEU A 46 5.32 -0.55 1.74
C LEU A 46 5.13 0.97 1.74
N ARG A 47 6.23 1.72 1.59
CA ARG A 47 6.20 3.19 1.56
C ARG A 47 5.36 3.70 0.40
N SER A 48 5.54 3.17 -0.81
CA SER A 48 4.77 3.59 -1.97
C SER A 48 3.28 3.27 -1.84
N ILE A 49 2.91 2.15 -1.21
CA ILE A 49 1.52 1.84 -0.92
C ILE A 49 0.95 2.82 0.10
N ASP A 50 1.67 3.09 1.20
CA ASP A 50 1.23 4.02 2.23
C ASP A 50 1.05 5.45 1.68
N ASP A 51 1.97 5.91 0.82
CA ASP A 51 1.88 7.23 0.15
C ASP A 51 0.65 7.31 -0.78
N LEU A 52 0.43 6.30 -1.63
CA LEU A 52 -0.75 6.25 -2.48
C LEU A 52 -2.04 6.12 -1.66
N THR A 53 -1.99 5.44 -0.52
CA THR A 53 -3.14 5.33 0.37
C THR A 53 -3.47 6.68 0.99
N GLU A 54 -2.46 7.44 1.45
CA GLU A 54 -2.62 8.81 1.93
C GLU A 54 -3.26 9.71 0.87
N ASP A 55 -2.79 9.67 -0.38
CA ASP A 55 -3.38 10.43 -1.48
C ASP A 55 -4.87 10.10 -1.71
N LEU A 56 -5.28 8.85 -1.45
CA LEU A 56 -6.65 8.39 -1.64
C LEU A 56 -7.53 8.66 -0.41
N THR A 57 -7.03 8.51 0.81
CA THR A 57 -7.83 8.48 2.05
C THR A 57 -7.62 9.71 2.93
N GLY A 58 -6.50 10.42 2.78
CA GLY A 58 -6.01 11.41 3.74
C GLY A 58 -5.37 10.81 4.99
N ASP A 59 -5.14 9.49 5.00
CA ASP A 59 -4.57 8.76 6.14
C ASP A 59 -3.51 7.76 5.64
N ARG A 60 -2.25 8.07 5.92
CA ARG A 60 -1.11 7.21 5.59
C ARG A 60 -1.09 5.90 6.40
N GLU A 61 -1.65 5.95 7.61
CA GLU A 61 -1.70 4.82 8.52
C GLU A 61 -2.99 3.99 8.36
N TYR A 62 -3.76 4.24 7.29
CA TYR A 62 -5.07 3.63 7.05
C TYR A 62 -5.07 2.09 7.14
N PHE A 63 -3.96 1.44 6.77
CA PHE A 63 -3.78 -0.02 6.85
C PHE A 63 -2.89 -0.48 8.03
N TRP A 64 -2.49 0.42 8.91
CA TRP A 64 -1.64 0.07 10.04
C TRP A 64 -2.52 -0.57 11.11
N VAL A 65 -2.23 -1.82 11.46
CA VAL A 65 -2.91 -2.49 12.57
C VAL A 65 -2.55 -1.73 13.84
N LYS A 66 -3.49 -0.96 14.39
CA LYS A 66 -3.30 -0.37 15.72
C LYS A 66 -3.16 -1.52 16.71
N PRO A 67 -2.09 -1.58 17.53
CA PRO A 67 -2.08 -2.50 18.64
C PRO A 67 -3.27 -2.14 19.53
N HIS A 68 -4.23 -3.05 19.64
CA HIS A 68 -5.22 -2.98 20.72
C HIS A 68 -4.41 -3.11 22.01
N GLY A 69 -4.39 -2.03 22.81
CA GLY A 69 -3.88 -2.04 24.17
C GLY A 69 -4.69 -2.97 25.06
#